data_AF-A9EUX1-F1
#
_entry.id   AF-A9EUX1-F1
#
_cell.length_a   1.000
_cell.length_b   1.000
_cell.length_c   1.000
_cell.angle_alpha   90.00
_cell.angle_beta   90.00
_cell.angle_gamma   90.00
#
_symmetry.space_group_name_H-M   'P 1'
#
loop_
_entity.id
_entity.type
_entity.pdbx_description
1 polymer ?
#
loop_
_entity_poly.entity_id
_entity_poly.type
_entity_poly.pdbx_seq_one_letter_code
_entity_poly.pdbx_strand_id
1 'polypeptide(L)'
;MDEDEELRESENLEQIVRASAGDAAVHVTDGESVDDVRDYGRVLDALDAISGGVLGITARRFEEGATRTIVLDRGARAAIELRLEGDTDWIDHPALVEQLDRALEADGAPGRFYAFCSRSWGQEVGFAYLPKAEGERIAELVAAREDIAIFEDFFPKGRQTVDED
;
A
#
# COMPACT_ATOMS: atom_id res chain seq x y z
N MET A 1 -1.28 27.08 14.49
CA MET A 1 -1.03 25.68 14.87
C MET A 1 -0.44 25.09 13.61
N ASP A 2 0.80 24.64 13.69
CA ASP A 2 1.52 24.11 12.53
C ASP A 2 0.93 22.73 12.21
N GLU A 3 0.76 22.37 10.93
CA GLU A 3 0.22 21.05 10.54
C GLU A 3 1.06 19.89 11.10
N ASP A 4 2.36 20.12 11.31
CA ASP A 4 3.27 19.19 11.99
C ASP A 4 2.98 19.03 13.49
N GLU A 5 2.37 20.03 14.13
CA GLU A 5 1.98 19.98 15.55
C GLU A 5 0.74 19.11 15.74
N GLU A 6 -0.30 19.26 14.90
CA GLU A 6 -1.49 18.38 14.92
C GLU A 6 -1.16 16.91 14.63
N LEU A 7 -0.20 16.65 13.73
CA LEU A 7 0.24 15.29 13.42
C LEU A 7 1.05 14.66 14.56
N ARG A 8 1.79 15.46 15.34
CA ARG A 8 2.51 15.00 16.54
C ARG A 8 1.55 14.68 17.69
N GLU A 9 0.43 15.39 17.79
CA GLU A 9 -0.59 15.14 18.83
C GLU A 9 -1.47 13.92 18.52
N SER A 10 -1.49 13.42 17.28
CA SER A 10 -2.24 12.22 16.91
C SER A 10 -1.64 10.96 17.55
N GLU A 11 -2.44 10.16 18.26
CA GLU A 11 -1.96 9.01 19.04
C GLU A 11 -1.81 7.71 18.21
N ASN A 12 -2.30 7.67 16.96
CA ASN A 12 -2.31 6.46 16.12
C ASN A 12 -1.85 6.73 14.69
N LEU A 13 -1.07 5.82 14.11
CA LEU A 13 -0.58 5.87 12.72
C LEU A 13 -1.69 6.11 11.70
N GLU A 14 -2.85 5.46 11.87
CA GLU A 14 -3.98 5.65 10.97
C GLU A 14 -4.41 7.12 10.92
N GLN A 15 -4.48 7.79 12.07
CA GLN A 15 -4.88 9.19 12.16
C GLN A 15 -3.86 10.11 11.50
N ILE A 16 -2.56 9.83 11.67
CA ILE A 16 -1.47 10.56 11.01
C ILE A 16 -1.60 10.45 9.49
N VAL A 17 -1.77 9.23 8.99
CA VAL A 17 -1.90 8.97 7.54
C VAL A 17 -3.17 9.63 7.00
N ARG A 18 -4.31 9.53 7.68
CA ARG A 18 -5.57 10.18 7.27
C ARG A 18 -5.50 11.70 7.29
N ALA A 19 -4.87 12.28 8.31
CA ALA A 19 -4.70 13.74 8.41
C ALA A 19 -3.81 14.28 7.28
N SER A 20 -2.81 13.51 6.85
CA SER A 20 -1.92 13.87 5.74
C SER A 20 -2.53 13.59 4.36
N ALA A 21 -3.05 12.39 4.13
CA ALA A 21 -3.57 11.94 2.85
C ALA A 21 -4.97 12.48 2.54
N GLY A 22 -5.73 12.81 3.58
CA GLY A 22 -7.18 12.93 3.54
C GLY A 22 -7.86 11.57 3.59
N ASP A 23 -9.05 11.53 4.22
CA ASP A 23 -9.80 10.27 4.43
C ASP A 23 -10.11 9.50 3.15
N ALA A 24 -10.31 10.20 2.03
CA ALA A 24 -10.64 9.61 0.75
C ALA A 24 -9.44 8.90 0.08
N ALA A 25 -8.21 9.18 0.51
CA ALA A 25 -6.99 8.58 -0.02
C ALA A 25 -6.50 7.39 0.81
N VAL A 26 -7.28 6.95 1.82
CA VAL A 26 -6.94 5.85 2.73
C VAL A 26 -8.02 4.77 2.70
N HIS A 27 -7.59 3.51 2.53
CA HIS A 27 -8.44 2.34 2.64
C HIS A 27 -7.88 1.40 3.70
N VAL A 28 -8.73 0.83 4.55
CA VAL A 28 -8.35 -0.20 5.52
C VAL A 28 -9.21 -1.42 5.25
N THR A 29 -8.58 -2.57 5.14
CA THR A 29 -9.24 -3.86 4.89
C THR A 29 -8.69 -4.91 5.83
N ASP A 30 -9.44 -5.99 5.99
CA ASP A 30 -8.94 -7.22 6.55
C ASP A 30 -7.78 -7.74 5.67
N GLY A 31 -6.62 -8.00 6.26
CA GLY A 31 -5.45 -8.56 5.58
C GLY A 31 -5.57 -10.07 5.36
N GLU A 32 -6.34 -10.76 6.19
CA GLU A 32 -6.66 -12.18 6.05
C GLU A 32 -7.93 -12.34 5.19
N SER A 33 -7.86 -11.93 3.92
CA SER A 33 -9.03 -11.87 3.04
C SER A 33 -8.84 -12.47 1.65
N VAL A 34 -7.76 -13.24 1.41
CA VAL A 34 -7.39 -13.70 0.07
C VAL A 34 -7.25 -15.22 0.04
N ASP A 35 -8.30 -15.90 -0.41
CA ASP A 35 -8.24 -17.34 -0.64
C ASP A 35 -7.68 -17.61 -2.04
N ASP A 36 -8.20 -16.89 -3.04
CA ASP A 36 -7.82 -17.03 -4.46
C ASP A 36 -7.55 -15.68 -5.15
N VAL A 37 -6.97 -15.72 -6.35
CA VAL A 37 -6.59 -14.53 -7.13
C VAL A 37 -7.75 -13.53 -7.37
N ARG A 38 -9.00 -13.97 -7.31
CA ARG A 38 -10.18 -13.11 -7.53
C ARG A 38 -10.46 -12.21 -6.33
N ASP A 39 -10.03 -12.57 -5.14
CA ASP A 39 -10.25 -11.79 -3.92
C ASP A 39 -9.47 -10.47 -3.95
N TYR A 40 -8.33 -10.44 -4.64
CA TYR A 40 -7.63 -9.20 -4.97
C TYR A 40 -8.48 -8.22 -5.79
N GLY A 41 -9.60 -8.64 -6.39
CA GLY A 41 -10.51 -7.73 -7.07
C GLY A 41 -10.99 -6.60 -6.17
N ARG A 42 -11.39 -6.91 -4.93
CA ARG A 42 -11.85 -5.88 -3.98
C ARG A 42 -10.73 -4.95 -3.53
N VAL A 43 -9.54 -5.52 -3.31
CA VAL A 43 -8.35 -4.74 -2.95
C VAL A 43 -7.98 -3.79 -4.07
N LEU A 44 -7.92 -4.27 -5.32
CA LEU A 44 -7.58 -3.45 -6.48
C LEU A 44 -8.63 -2.36 -6.74
N ASP A 45 -9.92 -2.67 -6.64
CA ASP A 45 -10.98 -1.66 -6.78
C ASP A 45 -10.84 -0.56 -5.71
N ALA A 46 -10.48 -0.91 -4.48
CA ALA A 46 -10.21 0.06 -3.44
C ALA A 46 -8.95 0.90 -3.72
N LEU A 47 -7.88 0.28 -4.22
CA LEU A 47 -6.65 0.97 -4.61
C LEU A 47 -6.88 1.96 -5.77
N ASP A 48 -7.71 1.60 -6.76
CA ASP A 48 -8.09 2.51 -7.84
C ASP A 48 -8.96 3.66 -7.32
N ALA A 49 -9.86 3.39 -6.38
CA ALA A 49 -10.67 4.42 -5.75
C ALA A 49 -9.81 5.45 -5.00
N ILE A 50 -8.91 5.02 -4.10
CA ILE A 50 -8.07 5.94 -3.30
C ILE A 50 -7.03 6.69 -4.15
N SER A 51 -6.67 6.15 -5.31
CA SER A 51 -5.74 6.80 -6.26
C SER A 51 -6.44 7.65 -7.31
N GLY A 52 -7.77 7.81 -7.23
CA GLY A 52 -8.55 8.63 -8.17
C GLY A 52 -8.61 8.05 -9.58
N GLY A 53 -8.54 6.73 -9.74
CA GLY A 53 -8.65 6.06 -11.04
C GLY A 53 -7.33 5.90 -11.79
N VAL A 54 -6.17 6.06 -11.11
CA VAL A 54 -4.87 6.02 -11.80
C VAL A 54 -4.54 4.63 -12.34
N LEU A 55 -5.07 3.58 -11.70
CA LEU A 55 -4.89 2.20 -12.15
C LEU A 55 -5.75 1.95 -13.39
N GLY A 56 -7.00 2.43 -13.44
CA GLY A 56 -7.86 2.34 -14.62
C GLY A 56 -8.19 0.88 -14.95
N ILE A 57 -8.85 0.20 -14.01
CA ILE A 57 -8.82 -1.26 -13.92
C ILE A 57 -9.72 -1.94 -14.96
N THR A 58 -9.10 -2.78 -15.78
CA THR A 58 -9.68 -4.05 -16.24
C THR A 58 -8.67 -5.14 -15.93
N ALA A 59 -9.04 -6.19 -15.20
CA ALA A 59 -8.09 -7.17 -14.69
C ALA A 59 -8.30 -8.58 -15.27
N ARG A 60 -7.23 -9.16 -15.81
CA ARG A 60 -7.14 -10.59 -16.13
C ARG A 60 -6.37 -11.29 -15.00
N ARG A 61 -6.86 -12.45 -14.57
CA ARG A 61 -6.40 -13.12 -13.34
C ARG A 61 -6.07 -14.58 -13.63
N PHE A 62 -4.94 -15.03 -13.13
CA PHE A 62 -4.42 -16.38 -13.32
C PHE A 62 -3.86 -16.88 -11.99
N GLU A 63 -4.00 -18.18 -11.75
CA GLU A 63 -3.48 -18.82 -10.55
C GLU A 63 -2.79 -20.12 -10.95
N GLU A 64 -1.54 -20.28 -10.54
CA GLU A 64 -0.70 -21.45 -10.79
C GLU A 64 0.04 -21.83 -9.50
N GLY A 65 -0.48 -22.85 -8.80
CA GLY A 65 0.04 -23.22 -7.49
C GLY A 65 -0.14 -22.08 -6.48
N ALA A 66 0.93 -21.69 -5.80
CA ALA A 66 0.93 -20.57 -4.85
C ALA A 66 1.18 -19.20 -5.51
N THR A 67 1.34 -19.15 -6.83
CA THR A 67 1.54 -17.90 -7.56
C THR A 67 0.21 -17.40 -8.12
N ARG A 68 -0.07 -16.13 -7.85
CA ARG A 68 -1.23 -15.39 -8.37
C ARG A 68 -0.74 -14.31 -9.32
N THR A 69 -1.22 -14.31 -10.56
CA THR A 69 -0.86 -13.31 -11.56
C THR A 69 -2.09 -12.47 -11.91
N ILE A 70 -1.93 -11.16 -11.81
CA ILE A 70 -2.99 -10.19 -12.16
C ILE A 70 -2.43 -9.23 -13.20
N VAL A 71 -3.05 -9.18 -14.37
CA VAL A 71 -2.73 -8.23 -15.42
C VAL A 71 -3.78 -7.13 -15.42
N LEU A 72 -3.36 -5.90 -15.09
CA LEU A 72 -4.20 -4.70 -15.16
C LEU A 72 -4.05 -4.06 -16.55
N ASP A 73 -5.10 -4.13 -17.35
CA ASP A 73 -5.22 -3.49 -18.65
C ASP A 73 -5.66 -2.04 -18.47
N ARG A 74 -4.82 -1.08 -18.89
CA ARG A 74 -4.95 0.36 -18.58
C ARG A 74 -5.19 1.23 -19.81
N GLY A 75 -5.91 0.68 -20.79
CA GLY A 75 -6.24 1.33 -22.05
C GLY A 75 -4.99 1.67 -22.89
N ALA A 76 -4.68 2.96 -23.03
CA ALA A 76 -3.53 3.42 -23.81
C ALA A 76 -2.18 3.35 -23.06
N ARG A 77 -2.20 3.07 -21.75
CA ARG A 77 -1.00 2.90 -20.92
C ARG A 77 -0.50 1.46 -20.96
N ALA A 78 0.75 1.26 -20.57
CA ALA A 78 1.29 -0.08 -20.41
C ALA A 78 0.47 -0.86 -19.37
N ALA A 79 0.24 -2.15 -19.66
CA ALA A 79 -0.38 -3.04 -18.69
C ALA A 79 0.55 -3.25 -17.49
N ILE A 80 -0.04 -3.39 -16.31
CA ILE A 80 0.70 -3.75 -15.09
C ILE A 80 0.53 -5.24 -14.89
N GLU A 81 1.64 -5.97 -14.85
CA GLU A 81 1.64 -7.38 -14.46
C GLU A 81 2.08 -7.48 -13.01
N LEU A 82 1.15 -7.92 -12.16
CA LEU A 82 1.39 -8.21 -10.75
C LEU A 82 1.61 -9.72 -10.60
N ARG A 83 2.71 -10.09 -9.97
CA ARG A 83 3.02 -11.46 -9.55
C ARG A 83 3.07 -11.50 -8.04
N LEU A 84 2.08 -12.13 -7.43
CA LEU A 84 1.86 -12.16 -6.00
C LEU A 84 2.08 -13.59 -5.50
N GLU A 85 2.74 -13.71 -4.36
CA GLU A 85 3.15 -14.98 -3.76
C GLU A 85 2.70 -15.00 -2.30
N GLY A 86 2.34 -16.19 -1.80
CA GLY A 86 1.95 -16.35 -0.41
C GLY A 86 1.04 -17.54 -0.22
N ASP A 87 0.96 -18.01 1.02
CA ASP A 87 -0.05 -18.99 1.42
C ASP A 87 -1.46 -18.41 1.15
N THR A 88 -2.46 -19.28 1.07
CA THR A 88 -3.85 -18.80 1.11
C THR A 88 -4.07 -17.99 2.38
N ASP A 89 -5.08 -17.13 2.36
CA ASP A 89 -5.62 -16.34 3.47
C ASP A 89 -5.10 -14.90 3.48
N TRP A 90 -3.84 -14.59 3.12
CA TRP A 90 -3.26 -13.24 3.29
C TRP A 90 -3.04 -12.42 2.01
N ILE A 91 -3.29 -11.11 2.10
CA ILE A 91 -2.87 -10.15 1.07
C ILE A 91 -1.34 -10.04 1.07
N ASP A 92 -0.69 -10.40 -0.04
CA ASP A 92 0.70 -10.04 -0.35
C ASP A 92 0.85 -8.52 -0.62
N HIS A 93 0.63 -7.71 0.41
CA HIS A 93 0.70 -6.25 0.33
C HIS A 93 2.10 -5.71 -0.01
N PRO A 94 3.25 -6.31 0.42
CA PRO A 94 4.57 -5.81 0.03
C PRO A 94 4.75 -5.90 -1.48
N ALA A 95 4.52 -7.08 -2.08
CA ALA A 95 4.73 -7.26 -3.51
C ALA A 95 3.69 -6.49 -4.35
N LEU A 96 2.45 -6.38 -3.84
CA LEU A 96 1.39 -5.61 -4.49
C LEU A 96 1.78 -4.13 -4.61
N VAL A 97 2.19 -3.49 -3.51
CA VAL A 97 2.59 -2.08 -3.51
C VAL A 97 3.84 -1.87 -4.35
N GLU A 98 4.88 -2.69 -4.18
CA GLU A 98 6.14 -2.54 -4.94
C GLU A 98 5.89 -2.55 -6.46
N GLN A 99 5.08 -3.49 -6.95
CA GLN A 99 4.85 -3.67 -8.38
C GLN A 99 3.95 -2.60 -8.97
N LEU A 100 2.92 -2.15 -8.22
CA LEU A 100 2.09 -1.02 -8.62
C LEU A 100 2.93 0.25 -8.72
N ASP A 101 3.76 0.52 -7.70
CA ASP A 101 4.59 1.72 -7.64
C ASP A 101 5.63 1.77 -8.76
N ARG A 102 6.31 0.64 -9.03
CA ARG A 102 7.26 0.56 -10.14
C ARG A 102 6.60 0.92 -11.48
N ALA A 103 5.39 0.43 -11.71
CA ALA A 103 4.67 0.73 -12.94
C ALA A 103 4.15 2.18 -13.00
N LEU A 104 3.67 2.71 -11.87
CA LEU A 104 3.21 4.08 -11.78
C LEU A 104 4.35 5.11 -11.90
N GLU A 105 5.53 4.80 -11.35
CA GLU A 105 6.74 5.61 -11.52
C GLU A 105 7.18 5.67 -12.98
N ALA A 106 7.14 4.53 -13.69
CA ALA A 106 7.44 4.49 -15.13
C ALA A 106 6.47 5.34 -15.98
N ASP A 107 5.23 5.49 -15.51
CA ASP A 107 4.20 6.32 -16.13
C ASP A 107 4.27 7.81 -15.71
N GLY A 108 5.14 8.17 -14.78
CA GLY A 108 5.22 9.52 -14.22
C GLY A 108 3.99 9.90 -13.37
N ALA A 109 3.40 8.93 -12.69
CA ALA A 109 2.26 9.17 -11.80
C ALA A 109 2.63 10.16 -10.67
N PRO A 110 1.68 11.00 -10.21
CA PRO A 110 1.94 12.05 -9.24
C PRO A 110 2.16 11.53 -7.80
N GLY A 111 1.84 10.27 -7.53
CA GLY A 111 1.95 9.64 -6.23
C GLY A 111 2.24 8.15 -6.33
N ARG A 112 2.39 7.52 -5.16
CA ARG A 112 2.66 6.10 -4.97
C ARG A 112 1.80 5.53 -3.86
N PHE A 113 1.65 4.22 -3.85
CA PHE A 113 0.95 3.50 -2.79
C PHE A 113 1.86 3.28 -1.59
N TYR A 114 1.23 3.18 -0.43
CA TYR A 114 1.86 2.85 0.84
C TYR A 114 0.98 1.83 1.54
N ALA A 115 1.57 0.74 2.02
CA ALA A 115 0.92 -0.18 2.94
C ALA A 115 1.33 0.16 4.38
N PHE A 116 0.41 0.02 5.33
CA PHE A 116 0.69 0.27 6.74
C PHE A 116 -0.19 -0.57 7.65
N CYS A 117 0.33 -0.91 8.82
CA CYS A 117 -0.40 -1.61 9.88
C CYS A 117 -0.31 -0.80 11.17
N SER A 118 -1.36 -0.83 11.99
CA SER A 118 -1.39 -0.17 13.29
C SER A 118 -1.32 -1.18 14.43
N ARG A 119 -0.68 -0.81 15.56
CA ARG A 119 -0.63 -1.65 16.77
C ARG A 119 -2.01 -1.93 17.38
N SER A 120 -3.00 -1.07 17.08
CA SER A 120 -4.38 -1.24 17.53
C SER A 120 -5.19 -2.23 16.68
N TRP A 121 -4.62 -2.68 15.56
CA TRP A 121 -5.26 -3.60 14.63
C TRP A 121 -4.81 -5.03 14.91
N GLY A 122 -5.66 -5.99 14.58
CA GLY A 122 -5.36 -7.41 14.68
C GLY A 122 -4.74 -7.92 13.39
N GLN A 123 -5.52 -7.94 12.32
CA GLN A 123 -5.16 -8.51 11.02
C GLN A 123 -5.36 -7.52 9.86
N GLU A 124 -5.74 -6.28 10.17
CA GLU A 124 -6.04 -5.27 9.18
C GLU A 124 -4.78 -4.69 8.54
N VAL A 125 -4.89 -4.38 7.25
CA VAL A 125 -3.90 -3.65 6.46
C VAL A 125 -4.52 -2.37 5.91
N GLY A 126 -3.78 -1.28 6.06
CA GLY A 126 -4.10 0.03 5.51
C GLY A 126 -3.33 0.29 4.23
N PHE A 127 -3.99 0.93 3.26
CA PHE A 127 -3.40 1.43 2.04
C PHE A 127 -3.64 2.93 1.91
N ALA A 128 -2.63 3.67 1.45
CA ALA A 128 -2.75 5.08 1.12
C ALA A 128 -2.13 5.39 -0.24
N TYR A 129 -2.68 6.36 -0.97
CA TYR A 129 -2.07 6.91 -2.18
C TYR A 129 -1.64 8.36 -1.94
N LEU A 130 -0.34 8.62 -2.01
CA LEU A 130 0.24 9.89 -1.59
C LEU A 130 1.33 10.37 -2.56
N PRO A 131 1.53 11.70 -2.69
CA PRO A 131 2.75 12.24 -3.29
C PRO A 131 3.99 11.69 -2.60
N LYS A 132 5.06 11.43 -3.37
CA LYS A 132 6.31 10.83 -2.88
C LYS A 132 6.86 11.53 -1.63
N ALA A 133 6.96 12.85 -1.68
CA ALA A 133 7.50 13.67 -0.59
C ALA A 133 6.65 13.58 0.68
N GLU A 134 5.33 13.44 0.53
CA GLU A 134 4.41 13.42 1.66
C GLU A 134 4.50 12.13 2.43
N GLY A 135 4.51 10.97 1.76
CA GLY A 135 4.73 9.73 2.49
C GLY A 135 6.17 9.58 3.00
N GLU A 136 7.19 10.20 2.37
CA GLU A 136 8.53 10.32 2.97
C GLU A 136 8.48 11.10 4.29
N ARG A 137 7.77 12.22 4.33
CA ARG A 137 7.55 13.02 5.55
C ARG A 137 6.85 12.22 6.64
N ILE A 138 5.78 11.50 6.32
CA ILE A 138 5.08 10.62 7.28
C ILE A 138 6.04 9.56 7.81
N ALA A 139 6.82 8.94 6.93
CA ALA A 139 7.72 7.87 7.32
C ALA A 139 8.83 8.36 8.27
N GLU A 140 9.34 9.58 8.06
CA GLU A 140 10.26 10.25 9.00
C GLU A 140 9.58 10.57 10.35
N LEU A 141 8.36 11.09 10.33
CA LEU A 141 7.59 11.37 11.55
C LEU A 141 7.35 10.12 12.38
N VAL A 142 7.04 9.00 11.72
CA VAL A 142 6.77 7.73 12.39
C VAL A 142 8.06 7.05 12.85
N ALA A 143 9.14 7.13 12.08
CA ALA A 143 10.46 6.62 12.50
C ALA A 143 10.99 7.33 13.76
N ALA A 144 10.61 8.59 13.96
CA ALA A 144 10.93 9.36 15.17
C ALA A 144 10.08 8.96 16.40
N ARG A 145 9.07 8.09 16.23
CA ARG A 145 8.07 7.74 17.24
C ARG A 145 8.17 6.27 17.67
N GLU A 146 8.73 6.05 18.86
CA GLU A 146 8.89 4.70 19.45
C GLU A 146 7.53 4.04 19.81
N ASP A 147 6.46 4.84 19.92
CA ASP A 147 5.10 4.42 20.24
C ASP A 147 4.32 3.88 19.03
N ILE A 148 4.86 4.05 17.82
CA ILE A 148 4.27 3.53 16.59
C ILE A 148 5.17 2.42 16.01
N ALA A 149 4.71 1.16 16.03
CA ALA A 149 5.35 0.12 15.23
C ALA A 149 4.79 0.17 13.81
N ILE A 150 5.65 0.46 12.83
CA ILE A 150 5.40 0.11 11.44
C ILE A 150 5.82 -1.35 11.30
N PHE A 151 4.87 -2.22 10.97
CA PHE A 151 5.22 -3.55 10.47
C PHE A 151 5.66 -3.39 9.01
N GLU A 152 6.97 -3.17 8.86
CA GLU A 152 7.84 -3.31 7.68
C GLU A 152 7.57 -2.52 6.37
N ASP A 153 6.34 -2.15 5.98
CA ASP A 153 6.08 -1.81 4.57
C ASP A 153 5.60 -0.38 4.23
N PHE A 154 5.72 0.59 5.14
CA PHE A 154 5.58 2.00 4.73
C PHE A 154 6.70 2.42 3.74
N PHE A 155 7.75 1.62 3.64
CA PHE A 155 8.93 1.92 2.86
C PHE A 155 9.03 0.94 1.69
N PRO A 156 9.11 1.42 0.43
CA PRO A 156 9.54 0.55 -0.67
C PRO A 156 10.93 0.00 -0.29
N LYS A 157 11.10 -1.33 -0.34
CA LYS A 157 12.32 -2.03 0.08
C LYS A 157 13.56 -1.42 -0.59
N GLY A 158 14.24 -0.57 0.17
CA GLY A 158 15.51 0.08 -0.18
C GLY A 158 16.50 0.11 0.99
N ARG A 159 16.19 -0.55 2.12
CA ARG A 159 17.14 -0.82 3.20
C ARG A 159 17.20 -2.31 3.46
N GLN A 160 18.13 -2.98 2.77
CA GLN A 160 18.78 -4.15 3.35
C GLN A 160 19.51 -3.67 4.62
N THR A 161 18.95 -3.94 5.79
CA THR A 161 19.81 -4.26 6.92
C THR A 161 20.09 -5.75 6.81
N VAL A 162 21.19 -6.05 6.11
CA VAL A 162 22.00 -7.22 6.43
C VAL A 162 22.40 -7.03 7.89
N ASP A 163 21.80 -7.81 8.78
CA ASP A 163 22.46 -8.18 10.02
C ASP A 163 22.78 -9.67 9.90
N GLU A 164 24.08 -9.91 9.88
CA GLU A 164 24.74 -11.21 9.83
C GLU A 164 24.51 -11.95 11.15
N ASP A 165 24.13 -13.23 11.06
CA ASP A 165 24.50 -14.26 12.05
C ASP A 165 25.48 -15.24 11.39
#